data_AF-A0A520XTZ6-F1
#
_entry.id   AF-A0A520XTZ6-F1
#
_cell.length_a   1.000
_cell.length_b   1.000
_cell.length_c   1.000
_cell.angle_alpha   90.00
_cell.angle_beta   90.00
_cell.angle_gamma   90.00
#
_symmetry.space_group_name_H-M   'P 1'
#
loop_
_entity.id
_entity.type
_entity.pdbx_description
1 polymer ?
#
loop_
_entity_poly.entity_id
_entity_poly.type
_entity_poly.pdbx_seq_one_letter_code
_entity_poly.pdbx_strand_id
1 'polypeptide(L)'
;MQRNLAWVALALGSIWIAVAIISLTSPDLVYGADRDTFPIISAVTWMSGAAASSYVLRALVTRHPTPEDQRHAWVGIALSTTAIWALVTIVTAFLPEFSLNIGDEPIIIPLGHLIAPAAAAVATGIAAQYVPLLTDAAAAERRGEPVYEDEGY
;
A
#
# COMPACT_ATOMS: atom_id res chain seq x y z
N MET A 1 12.53 9.79 18.40
CA MET A 1 12.21 8.36 18.24
C MET A 1 10.72 8.05 18.45
N GLN A 2 10.12 8.34 19.62
CA GLN A 2 8.69 8.04 19.89
C GLN A 2 7.69 8.60 18.86
N ARG A 3 7.93 9.80 18.32
CA ARG A 3 7.03 10.43 17.34
C ARG A 3 7.06 9.82 15.93
N ASN A 4 8.17 9.15 15.56
CA ASN A 4 8.28 8.47 14.26
C ASN A 4 7.54 7.13 14.29
N LEU A 5 7.53 6.47 15.46
CA LEU A 5 6.77 5.24 15.68
C LEU A 5 5.26 5.44 15.49
N ALA A 6 4.73 6.61 15.83
CA ALA A 6 3.31 6.92 15.59
C ALA A 6 2.97 6.93 14.09
N TRP A 7 3.82 7.50 13.25
CA TRP A 7 3.63 7.51 11.79
C TRP A 7 3.80 6.13 11.16
N VAL A 8 4.78 5.36 11.64
CA VAL A 8 4.93 3.95 11.23
C VAL A 8 3.71 3.13 11.63
N ALA A 9 3.22 3.28 12.86
CA ALA A 9 2.03 2.61 13.35
C ALA A 9 0.78 3.01 12.54
N LEU A 10 0.65 4.29 12.16
CA LEU A 10 -0.42 4.74 11.28
C LEU A 10 -0.33 4.07 9.90
N ALA A 11 0.85 4.04 9.29
CA ALA A 11 1.08 3.41 7.98
C ALA A 11 0.72 1.92 8.02
N LEU A 12 1.32 1.17 8.96
CA LEU A 12 1.06 -0.26 9.14
C LEU A 12 -0.40 -0.54 9.52
N GLY A 13 -0.97 0.27 10.41
CA GLY A 13 -2.37 0.17 10.80
C GLY A 13 -3.29 0.34 9.59
N SER A 14 -3.04 1.33 8.74
CA SER A 14 -3.85 1.56 7.54
C SER A 14 -3.78 0.39 6.55
N ILE A 15 -2.60 -0.21 6.36
CA ILE A 15 -2.43 -1.43 5.54
C ILE A 15 -3.30 -2.56 6.10
N TRP A 16 -3.17 -2.88 7.39
CA TRP A 16 -3.83 -4.05 7.97
C TRP A 16 -5.34 -3.86 8.14
N ILE A 17 -5.80 -2.64 8.41
CA ILE A 17 -7.23 -2.32 8.38
C ILE A 17 -7.80 -2.56 6.99
N ALA A 18 -7.13 -2.07 5.94
CA ALA A 18 -7.56 -2.28 4.56
C ALA A 18 -7.52 -3.76 4.16
N VAL A 19 -6.46 -4.50 4.50
CA VAL A 19 -6.36 -5.95 4.29
C VAL A 19 -7.53 -6.69 4.93
N ALA A 20 -7.86 -6.34 6.18
CA ALA A 20 -8.98 -6.95 6.89
C ALA A 20 -10.32 -6.63 6.21
N ILE A 21 -10.57 -5.37 5.86
CA ILE A 21 -11.79 -4.96 5.16
C ILE A 21 -11.93 -5.70 3.82
N ILE A 22 -10.88 -5.73 3.01
CA ILE A 22 -10.89 -6.40 1.69
C ILE A 22 -11.11 -7.91 1.85
N SER A 23 -10.46 -8.55 2.83
CA SER A 23 -10.63 -9.99 3.06
C SER A 23 -12.04 -10.35 3.57
N LEU A 24 -12.67 -9.46 4.35
CA LEU A 24 -14.03 -9.68 4.88
C LEU A 24 -15.12 -9.36 3.87
N THR A 25 -14.82 -8.54 2.87
CA THR A 25 -15.78 -8.12 1.83
C THR A 25 -15.58 -8.87 0.51
N SER A 26 -14.50 -9.64 0.38
CA SER A 26 -14.22 -10.38 -0.85
C SER A 26 -15.22 -11.50 -1.07
N PRO A 27 -15.73 -11.66 -2.31
CA PRO A 27 -16.57 -12.79 -2.66
C PRO A 27 -15.74 -14.09 -2.64
N ASP A 28 -16.38 -15.19 -2.24
CA ASP A 28 -15.79 -16.52 -2.41
C ASP A 28 -15.66 -16.83 -3.90
N LEU A 29 -14.49 -17.30 -4.34
CA LEU A 29 -14.36 -17.89 -5.67
C LEU A 29 -15.04 -19.26 -5.67
N VAL A 30 -16.30 -19.29 -6.05
CA VAL A 30 -17.08 -20.53 -6.17
C VAL A 30 -17.10 -20.97 -7.63
N TYR A 31 -16.70 -22.21 -7.87
CA TYR A 31 -16.81 -22.88 -9.17
C TYR A 31 -17.61 -24.17 -9.00
N GLY A 32 -18.78 -24.28 -9.65
CA GLY A 32 -19.56 -25.52 -9.71
C GLY A 32 -20.04 -26.07 -8.36
N ALA A 33 -20.61 -27.28 -8.40
CA ALA A 33 -21.31 -27.92 -7.27
C ALA A 33 -20.39 -28.52 -6.17
N ASP A 34 -19.09 -28.64 -6.41
CA ASP A 34 -18.14 -29.27 -5.48
C ASP A 34 -17.30 -28.23 -4.71
N ARG A 35 -17.40 -28.32 -3.38
CA ARG A 35 -17.02 -27.30 -2.39
C ARG A 35 -15.58 -27.41 -1.90
N ASP A 36 -14.60 -27.07 -2.74
CA ASP A 36 -13.24 -26.76 -2.28
C ASP A 36 -12.91 -25.29 -2.57
N THR A 37 -13.28 -24.41 -1.64
CA THR A 37 -13.02 -22.97 -1.73
C THR A 37 -11.60 -22.68 -1.26
N PHE A 38 -10.64 -22.53 -2.18
CA PHE A 38 -9.36 -21.89 -1.83
C PHE A 38 -9.57 -20.36 -1.81
N PRO A 39 -9.40 -19.68 -0.66
CA PRO A 39 -9.67 -18.24 -0.54
C PRO A 39 -8.52 -17.43 -1.15
N ILE A 40 -8.36 -17.51 -2.48
CA ILE A 40 -7.23 -16.93 -3.21
C ILE A 40 -7.17 -15.41 -3.02
N ILE A 41 -8.32 -14.75 -2.92
CA ILE A 41 -8.40 -13.31 -2.75
C ILE A 41 -7.81 -12.92 -1.40
N SER A 42 -8.20 -13.62 -0.33
CA SER A 42 -7.61 -13.43 1.00
C SER A 42 -6.11 -13.72 0.95
N ALA A 43 -5.67 -14.82 0.34
CA ALA A 43 -4.25 -15.12 0.22
C ALA A 43 -3.46 -14.00 -0.48
N VAL A 44 -3.93 -13.52 -1.64
CA VAL A 44 -3.30 -12.42 -2.40
C VAL A 44 -3.29 -11.12 -1.59
N THR A 45 -4.39 -10.79 -0.93
CA THR A 45 -4.52 -9.56 -0.13
C THR A 45 -3.56 -9.58 1.05
N TRP A 46 -3.47 -10.71 1.76
CA TRP A 46 -2.54 -10.88 2.89
C TRP A 46 -1.08 -10.83 2.46
N MET A 47 -0.72 -11.51 1.37
CA MET A 47 0.63 -11.44 0.79
C MET A 47 0.99 -10.01 0.40
N SER A 48 0.05 -9.28 -0.20
CA SER A 48 0.23 -7.88 -0.58
C SER A 48 0.41 -6.97 0.64
N GLY A 49 -0.37 -7.17 1.71
CA GLY A 49 -0.24 -6.45 2.97
C GLY A 49 1.12 -6.69 3.66
N ALA A 50 1.58 -7.93 3.64
CA ALA A 50 2.91 -8.30 4.15
C ALA A 50 4.03 -7.65 3.32
N ALA A 51 3.93 -7.69 2.00
CA ALA A 51 4.89 -7.04 1.10
C ALA A 51 4.95 -5.52 1.33
N ALA A 52 3.80 -4.84 1.40
CA ALA A 52 3.72 -3.42 1.70
C ALA A 52 4.32 -3.06 3.07
N SER A 53 4.00 -3.86 4.10
CA SER A 53 4.58 -3.70 5.44
C SER A 53 6.10 -3.82 5.42
N SER A 54 6.64 -4.75 4.61
CA SER A 54 8.09 -4.93 4.46
C SER A 54 8.77 -3.67 3.91
N TYR A 55 8.15 -2.97 2.95
CA TYR A 55 8.69 -1.72 2.40
C TYR A 55 8.69 -0.59 3.43
N VAL A 56 7.60 -0.45 4.20
CA VAL A 56 7.50 0.55 5.29
C VAL A 56 8.54 0.28 6.37
N LEU A 57 8.69 -0.99 6.79
CA LEU A 57 9.68 -1.39 7.80
C LEU A 57 11.11 -1.24 7.28
N ARG A 58 11.37 -1.54 6.00
CA ARG A 58 12.68 -1.32 5.39
C ARG A 58 13.06 0.17 5.45
N ALA A 59 12.13 1.08 5.15
CA ALA A 59 12.36 2.52 5.27
C ALA A 59 12.69 2.95 6.71
N LEU A 60 12.21 2.23 7.73
CA LEU A 60 12.56 2.45 9.14
C LEU A 60 13.99 2.08 9.46
N VAL A 61 14.48 0.97 8.89
CA VAL A 61 15.83 0.46 9.17
C VAL A 61 16.89 1.17 8.33
N THR A 62 16.60 1.52 7.07
CA THR A 62 17.61 2.06 6.15
C THR A 62 17.83 3.56 6.29
N ARG A 63 16.95 4.29 6.99
CA ARG A 63 17.04 5.75 7.09
C ARG A 63 17.74 6.17 8.38
N HIS A 64 18.91 6.78 8.22
CA HIS A 64 19.65 7.48 9.28
C HIS A 64 19.87 9.00 9.03
N PRO A 65 18.90 9.79 8.52
CA PRO A 65 19.10 11.24 8.41
C PRO A 65 18.91 11.94 9.77
N THR A 66 19.24 13.23 9.82
CA THR A 66 19.09 14.11 10.97
C THR A 66 17.64 14.13 11.51
N PRO A 67 17.41 14.46 12.80
CA PRO A 67 16.09 14.36 13.43
C PRO A 67 14.97 15.17 12.77
N GLU A 68 15.28 16.30 12.12
CA GLU A 68 14.29 17.16 11.45
C GLU A 68 13.86 16.60 10.09
N ASP A 69 14.80 16.17 9.25
CA ASP A 69 14.51 15.62 7.93
C ASP A 69 13.72 14.29 8.04
N GLN A 70 13.94 13.52 9.13
CA GLN A 70 13.12 12.34 9.40
C GLN A 70 11.63 12.63 9.56
N ARG A 71 11.23 13.79 10.08
CA ARG A 71 9.81 14.04 10.39
C ARG A 71 8.98 14.17 9.10
N HIS A 72 9.43 14.97 8.15
CA HIS A 72 8.67 15.23 6.92
C HIS A 72 8.59 13.97 6.06
N ALA A 73 9.69 13.22 5.97
CA ALA A 73 9.73 11.91 5.35
C ALA A 73 8.67 10.94 5.91
N TRP A 74 8.59 10.78 7.24
CA TRP A 74 7.65 9.85 7.87
C TRP A 74 6.19 10.27 7.73
N VAL A 75 5.92 11.57 7.77
CA VAL A 75 4.57 12.09 7.49
C VAL A 75 4.20 11.77 6.03
N GLY A 76 5.10 12.03 5.09
CA GLY A 76 4.88 11.73 3.67
C GLY A 76 4.61 10.25 3.41
N ILE A 77 5.43 9.36 3.98
CA ILE A 77 5.24 7.90 3.87
C ILE A 77 3.89 7.49 4.45
N ALA A 78 3.56 7.94 5.66
CA ALA A 78 2.32 7.55 6.32
C ALA A 78 1.09 8.01 5.53
N LEU A 79 1.04 9.28 5.12
CA LEU A 79 -0.07 9.82 4.35
C LEU A 79 -0.22 9.14 3.00
N SER A 80 0.88 8.90 2.28
CA SER A 80 0.85 8.21 0.98
C SER A 80 0.39 6.77 1.13
N THR A 81 0.88 6.06 2.13
CA THR A 81 0.46 4.67 2.43
C THR A 81 -1.02 4.62 2.75
N THR A 82 -1.49 5.48 3.66
CA THR A 82 -2.90 5.54 4.03
C THR A 82 -3.78 5.89 2.83
N ALA A 83 -3.36 6.83 1.97
CA ALA A 83 -4.11 7.18 0.76
C ALA A 83 -4.18 6.02 -0.24
N ILE A 84 -3.07 5.33 -0.48
CA ILE A 84 -3.01 4.16 -1.37
C ILE A 84 -3.96 3.06 -0.87
N TRP A 85 -3.89 2.74 0.42
CA TRP A 85 -4.68 1.65 1.00
C TRP A 85 -6.15 2.04 1.22
N ALA A 86 -6.47 3.31 1.45
CA ALA A 86 -7.85 3.78 1.41
C ALA A 86 -8.43 3.69 -0.01
N LEU A 87 -7.66 4.12 -1.01
CA LEU A 87 -8.08 4.06 -2.41
C LEU A 87 -8.28 2.62 -2.86
N VAL A 88 -7.37 1.71 -2.51
CA VAL A 88 -7.51 0.30 -2.90
C VAL A 88 -8.75 -0.33 -2.28
N THR A 89 -9.07 -0.02 -1.02
CA THR A 89 -10.31 -0.46 -0.37
C THR A 89 -11.56 0.07 -1.07
N ILE A 90 -11.55 1.35 -1.49
CA ILE A 90 -12.66 1.94 -2.26
C ILE A 90 -12.78 1.23 -3.61
N VAL A 91 -11.67 1.07 -4.33
CA VAL A 91 -11.63 0.38 -5.63
C VAL A 91 -12.20 -1.03 -5.51
N THR A 92 -11.77 -1.82 -4.53
CA THR A 92 -12.29 -3.19 -4.34
C THR A 92 -13.77 -3.21 -3.99
N ALA A 93 -14.25 -2.24 -3.21
CA ALA A 93 -15.67 -2.18 -2.81
C ALA A 93 -16.62 -1.79 -3.95
N PHE A 94 -16.15 -1.02 -4.93
CA PHE A 94 -16.99 -0.46 -5.99
C PHE A 94 -16.70 -1.02 -7.39
N LEU A 95 -15.63 -1.79 -7.58
CA LEU A 95 -15.35 -2.37 -8.89
C LEU A 95 -16.35 -3.50 -9.20
N PRO A 96 -17.03 -3.46 -10.35
CA PRO A 96 -17.92 -4.54 -10.75
C PRO A 96 -17.14 -5.83 -10.97
N GLU A 97 -17.73 -6.94 -10.57
CA GLU A 97 -17.21 -8.27 -10.83
C GLU A 97 -17.45 -8.65 -12.29
N PHE A 98 -16.46 -9.29 -12.92
CA PHE A 98 -16.61 -9.76 -14.29
C PHE A 98 -17.27 -11.14 -14.27
N SER A 99 -18.47 -11.26 -14.83
CA SER A 99 -19.16 -12.54 -14.99
C SER A 99 -19.02 -13.05 -16.42
N LEU A 100 -18.54 -14.28 -16.57
CA LEU A 100 -18.51 -15.01 -17.83
C LEU A 100 -19.50 -16.17 -17.73
N ASN A 101 -20.51 -16.20 -18.60
CA ASN A 101 -21.44 -17.33 -18.67
C ASN A 101 -20.84 -18.43 -19.55
N ILE A 102 -20.49 -19.58 -18.96
CA ILE A 102 -20.13 -20.78 -19.72
C ILE A 102 -21.28 -21.78 -19.57
N GLY A 103 -22.13 -21.86 -20.60
CA GLY A 103 -23.41 -22.59 -20.48
C GLY A 103 -24.37 -21.86 -19.54
N ASP A 104 -25.00 -22.61 -18.62
CA ASP A 104 -25.95 -22.07 -17.63
C ASP A 104 -25.28 -21.67 -16.29
N GLU A 105 -23.96 -21.82 -16.16
CA GLU A 105 -23.21 -21.50 -14.93
C GLU A 105 -22.40 -20.19 -15.09
N PRO A 106 -22.63 -19.17 -14.25
CA PRO A 106 -21.83 -17.95 -14.24
C PRO A 106 -20.50 -18.16 -13.52
N ILE A 107 -19.39 -17.85 -14.18
CA ILE A 107 -18.05 -17.74 -13.57
C ILE A 107 -17.82 -16.29 -13.17
N ILE A 108 -17.65 -16.04 -11.87
CA ILE A 108 -17.42 -14.71 -11.31
C ILE A 108 -15.92 -14.50 -11.09
N ILE A 109 -15.33 -13.52 -11.77
CA ILE A 109 -13.92 -13.14 -11.64
C ILE A 109 -13.83 -11.72 -11.04
N PRO A 110 -13.55 -11.60 -9.73
CA PRO A 110 -13.44 -10.32 -9.03
C PRO A 110 -12.04 -9.71 -9.26
N LEU A 111 -11.78 -9.24 -10.47
CA LEU A 111 -10.47 -8.70 -10.89
C LEU A 111 -9.96 -7.59 -9.98
N GLY A 112 -10.85 -6.73 -9.47
CA GLY A 112 -10.50 -5.66 -8.52
C GLY A 112 -9.84 -6.22 -7.26
N HIS A 113 -10.39 -7.30 -6.71
CA HIS A 113 -9.87 -7.94 -5.50
C HIS A 113 -8.54 -8.67 -5.72
N LEU A 114 -8.27 -9.14 -6.95
CA LEU A 114 -7.03 -9.82 -7.30
C LEU A 114 -5.88 -8.85 -7.59
N ILE A 115 -6.16 -7.78 -8.33
CA ILE A 115 -5.12 -6.90 -8.88
C ILE A 115 -4.84 -5.73 -7.95
N ALA A 116 -5.88 -5.15 -7.35
CA ALA A 116 -5.74 -3.89 -6.62
C ALA A 116 -4.80 -4.02 -5.40
N PRO A 117 -4.88 -5.06 -4.54
CA PRO A 117 -3.95 -5.22 -3.42
C PRO A 117 -2.49 -5.33 -3.87
N ALA A 118 -2.22 -6.07 -4.95
CA ALA A 118 -0.87 -6.21 -5.50
C ALA A 118 -0.33 -4.87 -6.02
N ALA A 119 -1.16 -4.12 -6.76
CA ALA A 119 -0.81 -2.78 -7.22
C ALA A 119 -0.55 -1.82 -6.06
N ALA A 120 -1.36 -1.89 -4.99
CA ALA A 120 -1.17 -1.09 -3.77
C ALA A 120 0.15 -1.42 -3.06
N ALA A 121 0.56 -2.69 -3.03
CA ALA A 121 1.84 -3.08 -2.45
C ALA A 121 3.03 -2.49 -3.23
N VAL A 122 2.99 -2.53 -4.56
CA VAL A 122 4.00 -1.90 -5.43
C VAL A 122 4.02 -0.38 -5.22
N ALA A 123 2.86 0.27 -5.24
CA ALA A 123 2.75 1.71 -5.01
C ALA A 123 3.28 2.11 -3.62
N THR A 124 3.06 1.28 -2.60
CA THR A 124 3.62 1.49 -1.25
C THR A 124 5.14 1.42 -1.27
N GLY A 125 5.72 0.46 -2.00
CA GLY A 125 7.16 0.36 -2.18
C GLY A 125 7.77 1.60 -2.83
N ILE A 126 7.15 2.08 -3.90
CA ILE A 126 7.54 3.33 -4.59
C ILE A 126 7.42 4.51 -3.62
N ALA A 127 6.30 4.64 -2.91
CA ALA A 127 6.09 5.73 -1.98
C ALA A 127 7.13 5.74 -0.85
N ALA A 128 7.41 4.58 -0.25
CA ALA A 128 8.41 4.43 0.82
C ALA A 128 9.83 4.82 0.36
N GLN A 129 10.13 4.65 -0.93
CA GLN A 129 11.43 4.99 -1.50
C GLN A 129 11.54 6.47 -1.90
N TYR A 130 10.55 7.00 -2.62
CA TYR A 130 10.69 8.29 -3.32
C TYR A 130 9.98 9.47 -2.64
N VAL A 131 8.88 9.27 -1.91
CA VAL A 131 8.16 10.38 -1.25
C VAL A 131 9.08 11.20 -0.36
N PRO A 132 10.00 10.60 0.39
CA PRO A 132 10.87 11.41 1.22
C PRO A 132 11.87 12.26 0.46
N LEU A 133 12.37 11.81 -0.71
CA LEU A 133 13.24 12.65 -1.54
C LEU A 133 12.53 13.95 -1.94
N LEU A 134 11.24 13.84 -2.25
CA LEU A 134 10.39 14.98 -2.57
C LEU A 134 10.12 15.86 -1.34
N THR A 135 9.88 15.26 -0.17
CA THR A 135 9.64 16.03 1.05
C THR A 135 10.90 16.74 1.55
N ASP A 136 12.07 16.12 1.38
CA ASP A 136 13.35 16.66 1.79
C ASP A 136 13.76 17.82 0.88
N ALA A 137 13.58 17.68 -0.44
CA ALA A 137 13.77 18.77 -1.41
C ALA A 137 12.85 19.97 -1.11
N ALA A 138 11.56 19.71 -0.85
CA ALA A 138 10.61 20.75 -0.49
C ALA A 138 10.91 21.41 0.87
N ALA A 139 11.54 20.69 1.81
CA ALA A 139 11.97 21.24 3.08
C ALA A 139 13.24 22.10 2.93
N ALA A 140 14.22 21.66 2.14
CA ALA A 140 15.45 22.40 1.83
C ALA A 140 15.14 23.74 1.12
N GLU A 141 14.23 23.71 0.13
CA GLU A 141 13.76 24.92 -0.55
C GLU A 141 13.17 25.94 0.43
N ARG A 142 12.37 25.48 1.42
CA ARG A 142 11.82 26.35 2.48
C ARG A 142 12.87 26.92 3.43
N ARG A 143 14.02 26.25 3.59
CA ARG A 143 15.15 26.71 4.42
C ARG A 143 16.07 27.68 3.67
N GLY A 144 15.90 27.83 2.35
CA GLY A 144 16.80 28.61 1.50
C GLY A 144 18.16 27.93 1.28
N GLU A 145 18.23 26.63 1.51
CA GLU A 145 19.43 25.82 1.28
C GLU A 145 19.53 25.44 -0.20
N PRO A 146 20.72 25.47 -0.82
CA PRO A 146 20.88 25.01 -2.18
C PRO A 146 20.54 23.52 -2.28
N VAL A 147 19.60 23.17 -3.15
CA VAL A 147 19.08 21.79 -3.33
C VAL A 147 20.13 20.87 -4.01
N TYR A 148 21.18 21.45 -4.58
CA TYR A 148 22.34 20.76 -5.14
C TYR A 148 23.60 21.61 -4.88
N GLU A 149 24.52 21.11 -4.05
CA GLU A 149 25.92 21.50 -4.24
C GLU A 149 26.39 20.78 -5.50
N ASP A 150 26.73 21.57 -6.52
CA ASP A 150 27.42 21.11 -7.71
C ASP A 150 28.77 20.56 -7.24
N GLU A 151 28.84 19.27 -6.90
CA GLU A 151 30.10 18.56 -6.77
C GLU A 151 30.69 18.51 -8.17
N GLY A 152 31.41 19.58 -8.54
CA GLY A 152 32.11 19.71 -9.79
C GLY A 152 32.98 18.48 -10.01
N TYR A 153 32.59 17.70 -11.02
CA TYR A 153 33.38 16.60 -11.57
C TYR A 153 34.60 17.12 -12.32
#